data_AF-A0A9E4Y7V3-F1
#
_entry.id   AF-A0A9E4Y7V3-F1
#
_cell.length_a   1.000
_cell.length_b   1.000
_cell.length_c   1.000
_cell.angle_alpha   90.00
_cell.angle_beta   90.00
_cell.angle_gamma   90.00
#
_symmetry.space_group_name_H-M   'P 1'
#
loop_
_entity.id
_entity.type
_entity.pdbx_description
1 polymer ?
#
loop_
_entity_poly.entity_id
_entity_poly.type
_entity_poly.pdbx_seq_one_letter_code
_entity_poly.pdbx_strand_id
1 'polypeptide(L)'
;AGLADQKIGVADMSSIHADAISIPAGVFTRAVVAAGGWDGIHGIAADLLARWDFDLKKDSMEAAIYSASNRFLNIFLMMAAYRGAVKGVIDEGDNVGAEDHFRRQLRPDFIQRLGDGTLDEANYGFQVDEFVKKAFKGGVDELVMQFGIDPTNWRWGDRHRTDHVHPLENAFRGNGNMLNPPKVETDGNGDVPWASGHSAFGDFLVKSGPVNRYIHDPSNWSNGRWIVPLGSSGHPGSPHFSDQQEMWAKVETIPQLWDWDEIATTAETTQHLLPG
;
A
#
# COMPACT_ATOMS: atom_id res chain seq x y z
N ALA A 1 -2.03 -27.03 15.16
CA ALA A 1 -3.40 -27.13 15.69
C ALA A 1 -4.27 -26.26 14.81
N GLY A 2 -5.31 -26.84 14.20
CA GLY A 2 -6.07 -26.19 13.12
C GLY A 2 -7.01 -25.09 13.64
N LEU A 3 -7.25 -24.08 12.80
CA LEU A 3 -8.14 -22.93 13.00
C LEU A 3 -9.60 -23.28 13.36
N ALA A 4 -9.97 -24.56 13.36
CA ALA A 4 -11.36 -25.03 13.50
C ALA A 4 -11.98 -24.78 14.88
N ASP A 5 -11.19 -24.62 15.94
CA ASP A 5 -11.68 -24.42 17.32
C ASP A 5 -11.37 -23.02 17.88
N GLN A 6 -10.78 -22.13 17.07
CA GLN A 6 -10.45 -20.77 17.52
C GLN A 6 -11.67 -19.87 17.38
N LYS A 7 -12.16 -19.33 18.50
CA LYS A 7 -13.16 -18.26 18.47
C LYS A 7 -12.51 -17.00 17.90
N ILE A 8 -12.98 -16.55 16.75
CA ILE A 8 -12.55 -15.30 16.10
C ILE A 8 -13.42 -14.16 16.62
N GLY A 9 -12.79 -13.15 17.19
CA GLY A 9 -13.43 -11.94 17.68
C GLY A 9 -13.09 -10.71 16.85
N VAL A 10 -13.52 -9.54 17.36
CA VAL A 10 -13.27 -8.25 16.72
C VAL A 10 -11.77 -7.97 16.55
N ALA A 11 -10.96 -8.26 17.57
CA ALA A 11 -9.51 -8.04 17.52
C ALA A 11 -8.84 -8.90 16.43
N ASP A 12 -9.28 -10.16 16.27
CA ASP A 12 -8.76 -11.05 15.22
C ASP A 12 -9.11 -10.50 13.83
N MET A 13 -10.36 -10.05 13.61
CA MET A 13 -10.78 -9.42 12.35
C MET A 13 -10.02 -8.12 12.05
N SER A 14 -9.75 -7.29 13.07
CA SER A 14 -8.89 -6.11 12.92
C SER A 14 -7.47 -6.48 12.50
N SER A 15 -6.91 -7.58 13.03
CA SER A 15 -5.57 -8.03 12.65
C SER A 15 -5.48 -8.47 11.19
N ILE A 16 -6.53 -9.09 10.65
CA ILE A 16 -6.61 -9.42 9.20
C ILE A 16 -6.59 -8.16 8.35
N HIS A 17 -7.30 -7.10 8.75
CA HIS A 17 -7.24 -5.83 8.04
C HIS A 17 -5.85 -5.18 8.12
N ALA A 18 -5.09 -5.44 9.17
CA ALA A 18 -3.78 -4.85 9.42
C ALA A 18 -2.62 -5.66 8.85
N ASP A 19 -2.89 -6.85 8.28
CA ASP A 19 -1.85 -7.69 7.71
C ASP A 19 -1.17 -6.97 6.53
N ALA A 20 0.14 -6.78 6.68
CA ALA A 20 1.01 -6.14 5.70
C ALA A 20 2.17 -7.06 5.27
N ILE A 21 2.08 -8.38 5.51
CA ILE A 21 3.11 -9.34 5.12
C ILE A 21 2.96 -9.67 3.63
N SER A 22 3.98 -9.36 2.84
CA SER A 22 3.93 -9.53 1.39
C SER A 22 4.53 -10.85 0.90
N ILE A 23 3.67 -11.71 0.36
CA ILE A 23 4.09 -12.95 -0.32
C ILE A 23 4.98 -12.65 -1.54
N PRO A 24 4.62 -11.73 -2.46
CA PRO A 24 5.49 -11.34 -3.57
C PRO A 24 6.85 -10.81 -3.11
N ALA A 25 6.91 -10.11 -1.98
CA ALA A 25 8.17 -9.60 -1.44
C ALA A 25 9.09 -10.74 -1.00
N GLY A 26 8.54 -11.76 -0.33
CA GLY A 26 9.30 -12.96 0.00
C GLY A 26 9.88 -13.66 -1.23
N VAL A 27 9.13 -13.76 -2.33
CA VAL A 27 9.61 -14.36 -3.58
C VAL A 27 10.75 -13.54 -4.20
N PHE A 28 10.54 -12.24 -4.37
CA PHE A 28 11.53 -11.36 -4.97
C PHE A 28 12.82 -11.27 -4.13
N THR A 29 12.70 -11.14 -2.81
CA THR A 29 13.84 -11.12 -1.90
C THR A 29 14.69 -12.38 -2.00
N ARG A 30 14.07 -13.57 -2.04
CA ARG A 30 14.81 -14.83 -2.23
C ARG A 30 15.60 -14.84 -3.55
N ALA A 31 15.02 -14.31 -4.62
CA ALA A 31 15.71 -14.18 -5.91
C ALA A 31 16.90 -13.21 -5.83
N VAL A 32 16.75 -12.07 -5.16
CA VAL A 32 17.85 -11.10 -4.95
C VAL A 32 18.99 -11.73 -4.16
N VAL A 33 18.68 -12.45 -3.06
CA VAL A 33 19.69 -13.11 -2.24
C VAL A 33 20.40 -14.22 -3.02
N ALA A 34 19.66 -15.04 -3.78
CA ALA A 34 20.22 -16.12 -4.59
C ALA A 34 21.13 -15.62 -5.73
N ALA A 35 20.78 -14.48 -6.34
CA ALA A 35 21.55 -13.84 -7.41
C ALA A 35 23.00 -13.54 -7.01
N GLY A 36 23.23 -13.20 -5.72
CA GLY A 36 24.54 -12.97 -5.13
C GLY A 36 25.43 -11.93 -5.83
N GLY A 37 26.69 -11.83 -5.39
CA GLY A 37 27.68 -10.92 -5.98
C GLY A 37 27.41 -9.43 -5.67
N TRP A 38 26.86 -9.16 -4.49
CA TRP A 38 26.55 -7.82 -4.01
C TRP A 38 27.74 -7.23 -3.25
N ASP A 39 28.04 -5.96 -3.52
CA ASP A 39 29.11 -5.21 -2.87
C ASP A 39 28.63 -3.81 -2.47
N GLY A 40 29.41 -3.14 -1.61
CA GLY A 40 29.12 -1.80 -1.13
C GLY A 40 27.70 -1.66 -0.58
N ILE A 41 27.00 -0.61 -1.00
CA ILE A 41 25.63 -0.33 -0.56
C ILE A 41 24.62 -1.41 -0.99
N HIS A 42 24.83 -2.04 -2.14
CA HIS A 42 23.98 -3.13 -2.62
C HIS A 42 24.12 -4.37 -1.75
N GLY A 43 25.33 -4.67 -1.26
CA GLY A 43 25.57 -5.74 -0.29
C GLY A 43 24.82 -5.50 1.02
N ILE A 44 24.92 -4.28 1.57
CA ILE A 44 24.21 -3.89 2.79
C ILE A 44 22.69 -4.03 2.61
N ALA A 45 22.15 -3.53 1.49
CA ALA A 45 20.72 -3.62 1.19
C ALA A 45 20.25 -5.08 1.02
N ALA A 46 21.08 -5.95 0.43
CA ALA A 46 20.75 -7.36 0.26
C ALA A 46 20.75 -8.10 1.63
N ASP A 47 21.68 -7.77 2.52
CA ASP A 47 21.73 -8.32 3.89
C ASP A 47 20.55 -7.86 4.77
N LEU A 48 20.05 -6.64 4.53
CA LEU A 48 18.82 -6.15 5.14
C LEU A 48 17.61 -6.97 4.66
N LEU A 49 17.43 -7.11 3.34
CA LEU A 49 16.36 -7.94 2.77
C LEU A 49 16.44 -9.40 3.24
N ALA A 50 17.63 -9.99 3.34
CA ALA A 50 17.82 -11.39 3.75
C ALA A 50 17.32 -11.68 5.17
N ARG A 51 17.21 -10.67 6.04
CA ARG A 51 16.74 -10.78 7.42
C ARG A 51 15.31 -10.26 7.62
N TRP A 52 14.71 -9.72 6.58
CA TRP A 52 13.38 -9.13 6.63
C TRP A 52 12.31 -10.20 6.79
N ASP A 53 11.26 -9.87 7.53
CA ASP A 53 10.05 -10.68 7.74
C ASP A 53 8.97 -10.43 6.67
N PHE A 54 9.26 -9.59 5.68
CA PHE A 54 8.37 -9.19 4.58
C PHE A 54 7.18 -8.32 5.02
N ASP A 55 7.22 -7.78 6.24
CA ASP A 55 6.20 -6.89 6.79
C ASP A 55 6.41 -5.46 6.26
N LEU A 56 5.44 -4.95 5.51
CA LEU A 56 5.44 -3.64 4.87
C LEU A 56 5.09 -2.51 5.83
N LYS A 57 5.67 -2.52 7.04
CA LYS A 57 5.51 -1.45 8.02
C LYS A 57 6.13 -0.16 7.51
N LYS A 58 5.47 0.96 7.78
CA LYS A 58 5.93 2.31 7.44
C LYS A 58 7.34 2.61 7.95
N ASP A 59 7.75 2.04 9.08
CA ASP A 59 9.08 2.25 9.67
C ASP A 59 10.17 1.32 9.10
N SER A 60 9.83 0.38 8.21
CA SER A 60 10.78 -0.60 7.68
C SER A 60 11.64 -0.02 6.55
N MET A 61 12.95 -0.25 6.67
CA MET A 61 13.94 0.05 5.64
C MET A 61 13.88 -0.97 4.50
N GLU A 62 13.67 -2.22 4.86
CA GLU A 62 13.57 -3.37 3.97
C GLU A 62 12.34 -3.24 3.07
N ALA A 63 11.20 -2.78 3.60
CA ALA A 63 10.02 -2.47 2.83
C ALA A 63 10.29 -1.37 1.79
N ALA A 64 11.05 -0.33 2.15
CA ALA A 64 11.43 0.72 1.19
C ALA A 64 12.35 0.18 0.09
N ILE A 65 13.35 -0.63 0.44
CA ILE A 65 14.25 -1.30 -0.51
C ILE A 65 13.44 -2.17 -1.47
N TYR A 66 12.59 -3.05 -0.93
CA TYR A 66 11.73 -3.92 -1.73
C TYR A 66 10.83 -3.12 -2.67
N SER A 67 10.11 -2.12 -2.16
CA SER A 67 9.16 -1.33 -2.97
C SER A 67 9.86 -0.58 -4.09
N ALA A 68 11.02 0.03 -3.81
CA ALA A 68 11.85 0.69 -4.83
C ALA A 68 12.31 -0.31 -5.90
N SER A 69 12.89 -1.43 -5.50
CA SER A 69 13.35 -2.47 -6.44
C SER A 69 12.22 -3.10 -7.25
N ASN A 70 11.07 -3.36 -6.61
CA ASN A 70 9.86 -3.90 -7.26
C ASN A 70 9.29 -2.91 -8.29
N ARG A 71 9.41 -1.59 -8.07
CA ARG A 71 9.05 -0.60 -9.10
C ARG A 71 9.92 -0.72 -10.35
N PHE A 72 11.24 -0.87 -10.20
CA PHE A 72 12.13 -1.10 -11.34
C PHE A 72 11.86 -2.45 -12.02
N LEU A 73 11.58 -3.50 -11.24
CA LEU A 73 11.13 -4.79 -11.77
C LEU A 73 9.89 -4.60 -12.66
N ASN A 74 8.90 -3.86 -12.18
CA ASN A 74 7.67 -3.57 -12.92
C ASN A 74 7.93 -2.79 -14.21
N ILE A 75 8.74 -1.73 -14.13
CA ILE A 75 9.12 -0.91 -15.30
C ILE A 75 9.78 -1.79 -16.36
N PHE A 76 10.76 -2.59 -15.98
CA PHE A 76 11.46 -3.42 -16.95
C PHE A 76 10.56 -4.54 -17.51
N LEU A 77 9.57 -5.02 -16.74
CA LEU A 77 8.65 -6.10 -17.15
C LEU A 77 7.69 -5.56 -18.21
N MET A 78 7.16 -4.37 -17.92
CA MET A 78 6.37 -3.58 -18.85
C MET A 78 7.16 -3.32 -20.13
N MET A 79 8.41 -2.85 -20.02
CA MET A 79 9.29 -2.61 -21.17
C MET A 79 9.50 -3.86 -22.02
N ALA A 80 9.74 -5.01 -21.40
CA ALA A 80 9.94 -6.27 -22.11
C ALA A 80 8.66 -6.76 -22.80
N ALA A 81 7.53 -6.74 -22.10
CA ALA A 81 6.26 -7.25 -22.59
C ALA A 81 5.65 -6.38 -23.70
N TYR A 82 5.71 -5.05 -23.55
CA TYR A 82 5.02 -4.12 -24.45
C TYR A 82 5.94 -3.37 -25.42
N ARG A 83 7.27 -3.49 -25.27
CA ARG A 83 8.29 -2.93 -26.18
C ARG A 83 8.03 -1.46 -26.56
N GLY A 84 7.80 -1.17 -27.84
CA GLY A 84 7.59 0.20 -28.33
C GLY A 84 6.28 0.86 -27.89
N ALA A 85 5.31 0.09 -27.36
CA ALA A 85 4.03 0.62 -26.88
C ALA A 85 4.07 1.14 -25.43
N VAL A 86 5.23 1.04 -24.77
CA VAL A 86 5.41 1.31 -23.33
C VAL A 86 5.33 2.80 -22.98
N LYS A 87 5.68 3.69 -23.93
CA LYS A 87 5.77 5.13 -23.68
C LYS A 87 4.43 5.72 -23.21
N GLY A 88 3.31 5.32 -23.80
CA GLY A 88 1.97 5.76 -23.37
C GLY A 88 1.43 5.06 -22.11
N VAL A 89 2.16 4.11 -21.53
CA VAL A 89 1.76 3.38 -20.32
C VAL A 89 2.54 3.85 -19.10
N ILE A 90 3.83 4.13 -19.26
CA ILE A 90 4.70 4.59 -18.17
C ILE A 90 4.68 6.12 -18.02
N ASP A 91 4.64 6.88 -19.12
CA ASP A 91 4.81 8.36 -19.05
C ASP A 91 3.50 9.12 -18.83
N GLU A 92 2.34 8.55 -19.21
CA GLU A 92 1.10 9.33 -19.33
C GLU A 92 0.11 9.21 -18.18
N GLY A 93 0.32 8.39 -17.14
CA GLY A 93 -0.55 8.34 -15.94
C GLY A 93 -2.03 7.98 -16.17
N ASP A 94 -2.48 7.92 -17.44
CA ASP A 94 -3.87 7.87 -17.87
C ASP A 94 -4.25 6.53 -18.52
N ASN A 95 -3.28 5.63 -18.76
CA ASN A 95 -3.58 4.30 -19.28
C ASN A 95 -3.87 3.28 -18.17
N VAL A 96 -4.89 3.58 -17.38
CA VAL A 96 -5.38 2.75 -16.26
C VAL A 96 -5.60 1.29 -16.70
N GLY A 97 -6.01 1.06 -17.95
CA GLY A 97 -6.22 -0.28 -18.50
C GLY A 97 -4.92 -1.08 -18.62
N ALA A 98 -3.85 -0.49 -19.15
CA ALA A 98 -2.57 -1.18 -19.31
C ALA A 98 -1.90 -1.48 -17.96
N GLU A 99 -1.95 -0.53 -17.02
CA GLU A 99 -1.48 -0.76 -15.65
C GLU A 99 -2.30 -1.85 -14.95
N ASP A 100 -3.63 -1.88 -15.15
CA ASP A 100 -4.48 -2.91 -14.55
C ASP A 100 -4.21 -4.32 -15.13
N HIS A 101 -4.06 -4.44 -16.44
CA HIS A 101 -3.65 -5.72 -17.07
C HIS A 101 -2.29 -6.18 -16.55
N PHE A 102 -1.33 -5.26 -16.44
CA PHE A 102 -0.02 -5.56 -15.86
C PHE A 102 -0.15 -6.09 -14.43
N ARG A 103 -0.87 -5.36 -13.57
CA ARG A 103 -1.02 -5.68 -12.14
C ARG A 103 -1.81 -6.96 -11.91
N ARG A 104 -2.81 -7.26 -12.74
CA ARG A 104 -3.70 -8.43 -12.56
C ARG A 104 -3.26 -9.68 -13.29
N GLN A 105 -2.42 -9.58 -14.33
CA GLN A 105 -2.02 -10.72 -15.16
C GLN A 105 -0.51 -10.90 -15.22
N LEU A 106 0.21 -9.93 -15.79
CA LEU A 106 1.64 -10.10 -16.08
C LEU A 106 2.48 -10.23 -14.81
N ARG A 107 2.28 -9.32 -13.85
CA ARG A 107 3.06 -9.30 -12.62
C ARG A 107 2.80 -10.53 -11.73
N PRO A 108 1.54 -10.96 -11.47
CA PRO A 108 1.28 -12.18 -10.71
C PRO A 108 1.88 -13.44 -11.37
N ASP A 109 1.75 -13.59 -12.68
CA ASP A 109 2.35 -14.71 -13.43
C ASP A 109 3.89 -14.71 -13.31
N PHE A 110 4.53 -13.53 -13.45
CA PHE A 110 5.97 -13.40 -13.27
C PHE A 110 6.42 -13.77 -11.85
N ILE A 111 5.75 -13.23 -10.83
CA ILE A 111 6.10 -13.51 -9.42
C ILE A 111 5.89 -15.00 -9.11
N GLN A 112 4.80 -15.60 -9.59
CA GLN A 112 4.56 -17.03 -9.40
C GLN A 112 5.69 -17.87 -10.03
N ARG A 113 6.00 -17.62 -11.30
CA ARG A 113 7.05 -18.37 -12.02
C ARG A 113 8.43 -18.15 -11.43
N LEU A 114 8.72 -16.94 -10.92
CA LEU A 114 9.94 -16.65 -10.17
C LEU A 114 10.04 -17.50 -8.91
N GLY A 115 8.93 -17.68 -8.19
CA GLY A 115 8.85 -18.53 -7.00
C GLY A 115 8.98 -20.03 -7.30
N ASP A 116 8.36 -20.48 -8.39
CA ASP A 116 8.33 -21.90 -8.79
C ASP A 116 9.58 -22.32 -9.58
N GLY A 117 10.43 -21.38 -9.99
CA GLY A 117 11.60 -21.65 -10.83
C GLY A 117 11.26 -22.01 -12.28
N THR A 118 10.10 -21.58 -12.78
CA THR A 118 9.56 -21.93 -14.11
C THR A 118 9.60 -20.76 -15.10
N LEU A 119 10.45 -19.76 -14.84
CA LEU A 119 10.56 -18.58 -15.71
C LEU A 119 11.11 -18.91 -17.10
N ASP A 120 11.94 -19.94 -17.23
CA ASP A 120 12.47 -20.37 -18.54
C ASP A 120 11.37 -20.92 -19.47
N GLU A 121 10.23 -21.32 -18.92
CA GLU A 121 9.04 -21.73 -19.69
C GLU A 121 8.26 -20.53 -20.23
N ALA A 122 8.49 -19.34 -19.68
CA ALA A 122 7.81 -18.14 -20.11
C ALA A 122 8.56 -17.45 -21.25
N ASN A 123 7.82 -17.07 -22.29
CA ASN A 123 8.38 -16.35 -23.43
C ASN A 123 8.51 -14.83 -23.15
N TYR A 124 9.09 -14.46 -22.01
CA TYR A 124 9.31 -13.04 -21.70
C TYR A 124 10.44 -12.42 -22.55
N GLY A 125 11.32 -13.25 -23.12
CA GLY A 125 12.35 -12.82 -24.05
C GLY A 125 13.58 -12.15 -23.41
N PHE A 126 13.85 -12.40 -22.12
CA PHE A 126 15.03 -11.89 -21.41
C PHE A 126 15.59 -12.90 -20.40
N GLN A 127 16.84 -12.70 -19.95
CA GLN A 127 17.50 -13.48 -18.90
C GLN A 127 17.08 -12.96 -17.51
N VAL A 128 16.54 -13.83 -16.66
CA VAL A 128 15.91 -13.48 -15.38
C VAL A 128 16.88 -12.91 -14.35
N ASP A 129 18.05 -13.52 -14.19
CA ASP A 129 19.00 -13.12 -13.15
C ASP A 129 19.51 -11.70 -13.37
N GLU A 130 19.79 -11.35 -14.63
CA GLU A 130 20.16 -9.98 -15.02
C GLU A 130 19.05 -8.98 -14.66
N PHE A 131 17.80 -9.40 -14.78
CA PHE A 131 16.64 -8.57 -14.55
C PHE A 131 16.40 -8.29 -13.06
N VAL A 132 16.40 -9.34 -12.23
CA VAL A 132 16.32 -9.21 -10.77
C VAL A 132 17.49 -8.35 -10.28
N LYS A 133 18.69 -8.58 -10.82
CA LYS A 133 19.86 -7.81 -10.41
C LYS A 133 19.76 -6.33 -10.75
N LYS A 134 19.31 -6.02 -11.97
CA LYS A 134 19.13 -4.65 -12.44
C LYS A 134 18.02 -3.93 -11.68
N ALA A 135 16.91 -4.61 -11.39
CA ALA A 135 15.80 -4.06 -10.62
C ALA A 135 16.21 -3.74 -9.18
N PHE A 136 16.92 -4.66 -8.53
CA PHE A 136 17.44 -4.45 -7.18
C PHE A 136 18.39 -3.25 -7.12
N LYS A 137 19.40 -3.21 -8.00
CA LYS A 137 20.35 -2.09 -8.11
C LYS A 137 19.64 -0.76 -8.34
N GLY A 138 18.73 -0.70 -9.31
CA GLY A 138 17.97 0.51 -9.60
C GLY A 138 17.20 1.04 -8.39
N GLY A 139 16.56 0.15 -7.62
CA GLY A 139 15.84 0.52 -6.40
C GLY A 139 16.76 1.06 -5.30
N VAL A 140 17.90 0.41 -5.07
CA VAL A 140 18.90 0.87 -4.08
C VAL A 140 19.53 2.19 -4.50
N ASP A 141 19.94 2.33 -5.76
CA ASP A 141 20.51 3.57 -6.31
C ASP A 141 19.51 4.73 -6.19
N GLU A 142 18.22 4.47 -6.41
CA GLU A 142 17.17 5.46 -6.18
C GLU A 142 17.09 5.92 -4.71
N LEU A 143 17.13 4.97 -3.77
CA LEU A 143 17.08 5.31 -2.34
C LEU A 143 18.32 6.12 -1.92
N VAL A 144 19.50 5.73 -2.42
CA VAL A 144 20.73 6.50 -2.21
C VAL A 144 20.60 7.92 -2.75
N MET A 145 20.05 8.08 -3.95
CA MET A 145 19.86 9.38 -4.58
C MET A 145 18.89 10.28 -3.79
N GLN A 146 17.83 9.72 -3.22
CA GLN A 146 16.78 10.50 -2.55
C GLN A 146 17.05 10.74 -1.07
N PHE A 147 17.61 9.77 -0.36
CA PHE A 147 17.73 9.76 1.11
C PHE A 147 19.18 9.66 1.61
N GLY A 148 20.14 9.56 0.68
CA GLY A 148 21.55 9.39 0.98
C GLY A 148 21.95 7.93 1.18
N ILE A 149 23.26 7.71 1.35
CA ILE A 149 23.87 6.38 1.41
C ILE A 149 23.53 5.58 2.67
N ASP A 150 23.02 6.23 3.72
CA ASP A 150 22.71 5.59 5.00
C ASP A 150 21.31 4.96 4.97
N PRO A 151 21.18 3.62 5.02
CA PRO A 151 19.90 2.95 4.95
C PRO A 151 18.94 3.29 6.08
N THR A 152 19.42 3.81 7.23
CA THR A 152 18.52 4.21 8.33
C THR A 152 17.61 5.38 7.97
N ASN A 153 17.91 6.09 6.87
CA ASN A 153 17.06 7.16 6.34
C ASN A 153 16.00 6.64 5.35
N TRP A 154 16.00 5.36 5.01
CA TRP A 154 15.14 4.81 3.96
C TRP A 154 13.82 4.29 4.52
N ARG A 155 13.00 5.16 5.09
CA ARG A 155 11.77 4.73 5.74
C ARG A 155 10.62 4.59 4.73
N TRP A 156 9.89 3.48 4.76
CA TRP A 156 8.77 3.25 3.82
C TRP A 156 7.72 4.35 3.87
N GLY A 157 7.33 4.78 5.08
CA GLY A 157 6.35 5.81 5.36
C GLY A 157 6.76 7.21 4.90
N ASP A 158 8.04 7.46 4.59
CA ASP A 158 8.47 8.74 4.02
C ASP A 158 8.02 8.90 2.56
N ARG A 159 7.71 7.79 1.89
CA ARG A 159 7.25 7.73 0.49
C ARG A 159 5.82 7.24 0.37
N HIS A 160 5.39 6.36 1.27
CA HIS A 160 4.07 5.75 1.25
C HIS A 160 3.10 6.48 2.16
N ARG A 161 2.43 7.47 1.58
CA ARG A 161 1.53 8.38 2.27
C ARG A 161 0.23 8.55 1.52
N THR A 162 -0.85 8.84 2.24
CA THR A 162 -2.10 9.31 1.64
C THR A 162 -1.86 10.62 0.90
N ASP A 163 -2.56 10.80 -0.21
CA ASP A 163 -2.45 12.00 -1.04
C ASP A 163 -3.83 12.35 -1.62
N HIS A 164 -4.79 12.58 -0.73
CA HIS A 164 -6.15 12.93 -1.12
C HIS A 164 -6.16 14.32 -1.76
N VAL A 165 -6.54 14.37 -3.04
CA VAL A 165 -6.63 15.60 -3.83
C VAL A 165 -8.09 15.96 -4.01
N HIS A 166 -8.49 17.14 -3.53
CA HIS A 166 -9.84 17.65 -3.69
C HIS A 166 -10.11 17.96 -5.17
N PRO A 167 -11.27 17.58 -5.75
CA PRO A 167 -11.56 17.78 -7.18
C PRO A 167 -11.43 19.23 -7.67
N LEU A 168 -11.64 20.20 -6.78
CA LEU A 168 -11.55 21.63 -7.08
C LEU A 168 -10.14 22.23 -6.90
N GLU A 169 -9.14 21.47 -6.43
CA GLU A 169 -7.78 22.01 -6.23
C GLU A 169 -7.22 22.59 -7.54
N ASN A 170 -7.39 21.88 -8.66
CA ASN A 170 -6.92 22.33 -9.96
C ASN A 170 -7.62 23.61 -10.44
N ALA A 171 -8.88 23.81 -10.06
CA ALA A 171 -9.66 25.01 -10.38
C ALA A 171 -9.27 26.21 -9.50
N PHE A 172 -8.83 25.95 -8.26
CA PHE A 172 -8.42 26.96 -7.29
C PHE A 172 -6.98 26.76 -6.85
N ARG A 173 -6.05 26.90 -7.81
CA ARG A 173 -4.60 26.72 -7.58
C ARG A 173 -4.14 27.54 -6.37
N GLY A 174 -3.40 26.90 -5.47
CA GLY A 174 -2.89 27.51 -4.24
C GLY A 174 -3.77 27.25 -3.00
N ASN A 175 -4.98 26.71 -3.16
CA ASN A 175 -5.88 26.38 -2.03
C ASN A 175 -5.79 24.91 -1.60
N GLY A 176 -4.84 24.12 -2.11
CA GLY A 176 -4.68 22.70 -1.76
C GLY A 176 -4.58 22.47 -0.25
N ASN A 177 -3.83 23.30 0.48
CA ASN A 177 -3.70 23.19 1.95
C ASN A 177 -5.01 23.44 2.71
N MET A 178 -6.00 24.09 2.10
CA MET A 178 -7.31 24.32 2.70
C MET A 178 -8.32 23.24 2.28
N LEU A 179 -8.18 22.68 1.08
CA LEU A 179 -9.15 21.75 0.50
C LEU A 179 -8.78 20.28 0.74
N ASN A 180 -7.49 19.98 0.83
CA ASN A 180 -6.97 18.63 0.98
C ASN A 180 -6.74 18.33 2.46
N PRO A 181 -7.08 17.11 2.92
CA PRO A 181 -6.69 16.67 4.24
C PRO A 181 -5.17 16.46 4.32
N PRO A 182 -4.59 16.38 5.54
CA PRO A 182 -3.17 16.09 5.71
C PRO A 182 -2.74 14.78 5.03
N LYS A 183 -1.46 14.68 4.68
CA LYS A 183 -0.87 13.41 4.25
C LYS A 183 -0.46 12.61 5.49
N VAL A 184 -0.93 11.38 5.61
CA VAL A 184 -0.53 10.46 6.68
C VAL A 184 0.19 9.25 6.10
N GLU A 185 1.16 8.75 6.85
CA GLU A 185 1.94 7.57 6.48
C GLU A 185 1.11 6.31 6.68
N THR A 186 1.28 5.35 5.78
CA THR A 186 0.55 4.08 5.85
C THR A 186 1.52 2.91 5.75
N ASP A 187 1.17 1.82 6.42
CA ASP A 187 1.80 0.51 6.16
C ASP A 187 1.31 -0.03 4.80
N GLY A 188 1.74 -1.24 4.42
CA GLY A 188 1.17 -2.03 3.34
C GLY A 188 1.52 -1.57 1.93
N ASN A 189 0.82 -2.16 0.95
CA ASN A 189 0.83 -1.79 -0.46
C ASN A 189 -0.41 -2.41 -1.17
N GLY A 190 -0.39 -2.50 -2.51
CA GLY A 190 -1.48 -3.10 -3.30
C GLY A 190 -1.58 -4.64 -3.29
N ASP A 191 -0.69 -5.36 -2.59
CA ASP A 191 -0.60 -6.83 -2.62
C ASP A 191 -0.98 -7.50 -1.30
N VAL A 192 -1.26 -6.73 -0.25
CA VAL A 192 -1.52 -7.21 1.10
C VAL A 192 -2.92 -6.83 1.57
N PRO A 193 -3.49 -7.51 2.59
CA PRO A 193 -4.82 -7.18 3.12
C PRO A 193 -4.97 -5.73 3.56
N TRP A 194 -3.94 -5.14 4.19
CA TRP A 194 -3.83 -3.70 4.35
C TRP A 194 -3.51 -3.03 2.99
N ALA A 195 -4.52 -3.00 2.13
CA ALA A 195 -4.40 -2.73 0.70
C ALA A 195 -4.24 -1.24 0.34
N SER A 196 -3.22 -0.58 0.87
CA SER A 196 -2.79 0.79 0.54
C SER A 196 -2.12 0.84 -0.84
N GLY A 197 -2.92 0.64 -1.89
CA GLY A 197 -2.44 0.56 -3.28
C GLY A 197 -1.87 1.86 -3.80
N HIS A 198 -0.75 1.77 -4.53
CA HIS A 198 -0.10 2.86 -5.25
C HIS A 198 0.12 2.45 -6.72
N SER A 199 0.54 3.39 -7.57
CA SER A 199 0.89 3.06 -8.96
C SER A 199 2.09 2.11 -9.02
N ALA A 200 2.05 1.12 -9.90
CA ALA A 200 3.13 0.16 -10.12
C ALA A 200 4.43 0.79 -10.62
N PHE A 201 4.36 2.01 -11.16
CA PHE A 201 5.47 2.75 -11.79
C PHE A 201 5.74 4.11 -11.12
N GLY A 202 4.83 4.59 -10.26
CA GLY A 202 4.82 5.95 -9.72
C GLY A 202 5.64 6.19 -8.44
N ASP A 203 5.25 7.20 -7.67
CA ASP A 203 5.97 7.78 -6.52
C ASP A 203 5.55 7.22 -5.15
N PHE A 204 4.90 6.04 -5.14
CA PHE A 204 4.43 5.32 -3.96
C PHE A 204 3.34 6.02 -3.13
N LEU A 205 2.78 7.15 -3.57
CA LEU A 205 1.63 7.74 -2.90
C LEU A 205 0.40 6.82 -3.01
N VAL A 206 -0.37 6.71 -1.93
CA VAL A 206 -1.58 5.88 -1.89
C VAL A 206 -2.62 6.46 -2.83
N LYS A 207 -3.03 5.66 -3.83
CA LYS A 207 -4.05 6.01 -4.83
C LYS A 207 -5.31 5.16 -4.70
N SER A 208 -5.25 4.03 -3.99
CA SER A 208 -6.40 3.19 -3.68
C SER A 208 -6.27 2.58 -2.30
N GLY A 209 -7.38 2.30 -1.65
CA GLY A 209 -7.40 1.65 -0.34
C GLY A 209 -8.81 1.47 0.19
N PRO A 210 -8.95 0.90 1.40
CA PRO A 210 -10.27 0.66 1.98
C PRO A 210 -10.99 1.98 2.28
N VAL A 211 -12.05 2.25 1.52
CA VAL A 211 -12.95 3.41 1.73
C VAL A 211 -13.79 3.28 3.00
N ASN A 212 -13.87 2.08 3.56
CA ASN A 212 -14.47 1.76 4.85
C ASN A 212 -13.87 0.42 5.33
N ARG A 213 -13.69 0.27 6.64
CA ARG A 213 -13.53 -1.05 7.29
C ARG A 213 -14.64 -1.22 8.29
N TYR A 214 -15.19 -2.42 8.39
CA TYR A 214 -16.24 -2.73 9.33
C TYR A 214 -16.11 -4.15 9.84
N ILE A 215 -16.47 -4.34 11.11
CA ILE A 215 -16.47 -5.62 11.78
C ILE A 215 -17.81 -5.71 12.51
N HIS A 216 -18.63 -6.68 12.12
CA HIS A 216 -19.94 -6.90 12.72
C HIS A 216 -19.88 -8.15 13.59
N ASP A 217 -20.25 -8.01 14.85
CA ASP A 217 -20.46 -9.12 15.77
C ASP A 217 -21.96 -9.45 15.81
N PRO A 218 -22.44 -10.46 15.06
CA PRO A 218 -23.86 -10.79 15.00
C PRO A 218 -24.41 -11.34 16.32
N SER A 219 -23.53 -11.69 17.28
CA SER A 219 -23.93 -12.12 18.62
C SER A 219 -24.10 -10.94 19.59
N ASN A 220 -23.52 -9.77 19.26
CA ASN A 220 -23.61 -8.54 20.03
C ASN A 220 -23.37 -7.31 19.14
N TRP A 221 -24.43 -6.68 18.65
CA TRP A 221 -24.33 -5.51 17.74
C TRP A 221 -23.61 -4.30 18.35
N SER A 222 -23.64 -4.12 19.67
CA SER A 222 -22.90 -3.05 20.36
C SER A 222 -21.37 -3.26 20.34
N ASN A 223 -20.90 -4.43 19.92
CA ASN A 223 -19.49 -4.72 19.72
C ASN A 223 -19.01 -4.44 18.27
N GLY A 224 -19.89 -3.90 17.42
CA GLY A 224 -19.57 -3.52 16.05
C GLY A 224 -18.49 -2.44 15.99
N ARG A 225 -17.66 -2.51 14.95
CA ARG A 225 -16.58 -1.54 14.68
C ARG A 225 -16.63 -1.08 13.25
N TRP A 226 -16.23 0.17 13.03
CA TRP A 226 -16.07 0.72 11.68
C TRP A 226 -15.04 1.84 11.64
N ILE A 227 -14.59 2.24 10.46
CA ILE A 227 -13.79 3.45 10.24
C ILE A 227 -13.73 3.82 8.75
N VAL A 228 -13.67 5.12 8.46
CA VAL A 228 -13.47 5.67 7.09
C VAL A 228 -12.12 6.39 6.98
N PRO A 229 -11.54 6.53 5.76
CA PRO A 229 -10.20 7.12 5.58
C PRO A 229 -10.06 8.57 5.98
N LEU A 230 -11.17 9.32 6.07
CA LEU A 230 -11.15 10.75 6.39
C LEU A 230 -12.03 11.01 7.62
N GLY A 231 -13.27 11.39 7.41
CA GLY A 231 -14.24 11.62 8.47
C GLY A 231 -15.65 11.61 7.90
N SER A 232 -16.63 11.94 8.74
CA SER A 232 -18.05 11.92 8.35
C SER A 232 -18.46 13.11 7.47
N SER A 233 -17.65 14.17 7.40
CA SER A 233 -17.96 15.40 6.68
C SER A 233 -17.16 15.57 5.40
N GLY A 234 -17.82 16.02 4.33
CA GLY A 234 -17.15 16.46 3.10
C GLY A 234 -16.73 17.93 3.10
N HIS A 235 -16.95 18.68 4.18
CA HIS A 235 -16.65 20.11 4.25
C HIS A 235 -15.26 20.34 4.89
N PRO A 236 -14.26 20.94 4.20
CA PRO A 236 -12.89 21.05 4.71
C PRO A 236 -12.75 21.80 6.04
N GLY A 237 -13.66 22.75 6.33
CA GLY A 237 -13.69 23.46 7.61
C GLY A 237 -14.39 22.72 8.77
N SER A 238 -14.88 21.50 8.54
CA SER A 238 -15.53 20.69 9.57
C SER A 238 -14.48 20.01 10.47
N PRO A 239 -14.71 19.90 11.80
CA PRO A 239 -13.87 19.06 12.64
C PRO A 239 -13.87 17.59 12.18
N HIS A 240 -14.96 17.14 11.54
CA HIS A 240 -15.09 15.76 11.05
C HIS A 240 -14.71 15.59 9.57
N PHE A 241 -13.89 16.48 9.02
CA PHE A 241 -13.40 16.35 7.65
C PHE A 241 -12.37 15.24 7.50
N SER A 242 -11.50 15.06 8.49
CA SER A 242 -10.37 14.09 8.46
C SER A 242 -9.98 13.56 9.84
N ASP A 243 -10.89 13.64 10.81
CA ASP A 243 -10.67 13.25 12.21
C ASP A 243 -10.41 11.75 12.43
N GLN A 244 -10.82 10.90 11.49
CA GLN A 244 -10.55 9.46 11.55
C GLN A 244 -9.27 9.05 10.82
N GLN A 245 -8.63 9.96 10.07
CA GLN A 245 -7.57 9.60 9.12
C GLN A 245 -6.35 8.93 9.77
N GLU A 246 -5.87 9.45 10.91
CA GLU A 246 -4.73 8.85 11.61
C GLU A 246 -5.05 7.46 12.17
N MET A 247 -6.23 7.30 12.77
CA MET A 247 -6.70 6.01 13.27
C MET A 247 -6.88 5.02 12.12
N TRP A 248 -7.47 5.47 11.01
CA TRP A 248 -7.64 4.65 9.82
C TRP A 248 -6.30 4.14 9.31
N ALA A 249 -5.28 5.01 9.19
CA ALA A 249 -3.95 4.65 8.70
C ALA A 249 -3.21 3.64 9.60
N LYS A 250 -3.53 3.60 10.89
CA LYS A 250 -3.04 2.61 11.87
C LYS A 250 -3.91 1.35 11.96
N VAL A 251 -4.95 1.26 11.13
CA VAL A 251 -5.92 0.16 11.14
C VAL A 251 -6.70 0.06 12.46
N GLU A 252 -6.79 1.18 13.18
CA GLU A 252 -7.66 1.31 14.34
C GLU A 252 -9.12 1.46 13.87
N THR A 253 -10.06 1.30 14.79
CA THR A 253 -11.50 1.39 14.48
C THR A 253 -12.25 2.11 15.57
N ILE A 254 -13.35 2.78 15.21
CA ILE A 254 -14.27 3.39 16.15
C ILE A 254 -15.51 2.49 16.38
N PRO A 255 -16.23 2.64 17.52
CA PRO A 255 -17.47 1.93 17.76
C PRO A 255 -18.51 2.20 16.65
N GLN A 256 -19.20 1.15 16.20
CA GLN A 256 -20.41 1.27 15.41
C GLN A 256 -21.61 1.19 16.38
N LEU A 257 -22.02 2.34 16.90
CA LEU A 257 -23.08 2.41 17.91
C LEU A 257 -24.40 1.84 17.37
N TRP A 258 -25.08 1.05 18.21
CA TRP A 258 -26.33 0.37 17.87
C TRP A 258 -27.46 0.67 18.85
N ASP A 259 -27.13 0.84 20.12
CA ASP A 259 -28.10 1.11 21.18
C ASP A 259 -28.54 2.59 21.16
N TRP A 260 -29.84 2.83 21.14
CA TRP A 260 -30.40 4.20 21.05
C TRP A 260 -30.12 5.04 22.29
N ASP A 261 -30.08 4.45 23.48
CA ASP A 261 -29.80 5.18 24.71
C ASP A 261 -28.32 5.60 24.73
N GLU A 262 -27.42 4.74 24.27
CA GLU A 262 -26.00 5.09 24.08
C GLU A 262 -25.87 6.22 23.06
N ILE A 263 -26.46 6.08 21.87
CA ILE A 263 -26.42 7.12 20.82
C ILE A 263 -26.94 8.46 21.33
N ALA A 264 -28.07 8.46 22.06
CA ALA A 264 -28.68 9.68 22.59
C ALA A 264 -27.80 10.36 23.65
N THR A 265 -27.09 9.59 24.48
CA THR A 265 -26.23 10.12 25.55
C THR A 265 -24.86 10.59 25.05
N THR A 266 -24.36 10.04 23.95
CA THR A 266 -23.06 10.41 23.35
C THR A 266 -23.19 11.38 22.18
N ALA A 267 -24.40 11.84 21.84
CA ALA A 267 -24.62 12.72 20.70
C ALA A 267 -23.92 14.08 20.88
N GLU A 268 -23.06 14.45 19.94
CA GLU A 268 -22.43 15.78 19.91
C GLU A 268 -23.41 16.88 19.45
N THR A 269 -24.36 16.53 18.58
CA THR A 269 -25.41 17.43 18.09
C THR A 269 -26.75 16.68 17.94
N THR A 270 -27.87 17.38 18.04
CA THR A 270 -29.21 16.83 17.84
C THR A 270 -30.04 17.81 17.03
N GLN A 271 -30.75 17.32 16.02
CA GLN A 271 -31.59 18.13 15.15
C GLN A 271 -32.98 17.52 15.02
N HIS A 272 -34.02 18.34 15.23
CA HIS A 272 -35.40 17.94 15.04
C HIS A 272 -35.89 18.44 13.67
N LEU A 273 -36.23 17.50 12.78
CA LEU A 273 -36.83 17.81 11.48
C LEU A 273 -38.35 17.77 11.61
N LEU A 274 -39.01 18.92 11.48
CA LEU A 274 -40.46 19.03 11.49
C LEU A 274 -41.01 18.96 10.06
N PRO A 275 -42.22 18.40 9.84
CA PRO A 275 -42.92 18.54 8.57
C PRO A 275 -43.06 20.02 8.18
N GLY A 276 -42.85 20.32 6.89
CA GLY A 276 -43.04 21.66 6.31
C GLY A 276 -44.49 22.05 6.10
#